data_AF-A0A9X0CRM6-F1
#
_entry.id   AF-A0A9X0CRM6-F1
#
_cell.length_a   1.000
_cell.length_b   1.000
_cell.length_c   1.000
_cell.angle_alpha   90.00
_cell.angle_beta   90.00
_cell.angle_gamma   90.00
#
_symmetry.space_group_name_H-M   'P 1'
#
loop_
_entity.id
_entity.type
_entity.pdbx_description
1 polymer ?
#
loop_
_entity_poly.entity_id
_entity_poly.type
_entity_poly.pdbx_seq_one_letter_code
_entity_poly.pdbx_strand_id
1 'polypeptide(L)'
;MLQPNSFVCNDCDLGETNVWIVTGPNMGGKSTFLRQNALIVILAQAGSFVPAQSAMIGVVDRVFARIGASDNLVQHQSTFMSEMLETAFILAQATDKSFVVVDEIGKNSTLWVNNRASYY
;
A
#
# COMPACT_ATOMS: atom_id res chain seq x y z
N MET A 1 -25.00 -14.42 -2.93
CA MET A 1 -23.74 -14.20 -3.66
C MET A 1 -23.76 -12.80 -4.21
N LEU A 2 -22.67 -12.04 -4.05
CA LEU A 2 -22.49 -10.74 -4.70
C LEU A 2 -22.52 -10.92 -6.23
N GLN A 3 -23.09 -9.95 -6.96
CA GLN A 3 -23.09 -10.00 -8.42
C GLN A 3 -21.66 -9.84 -8.95
N PRO A 4 -21.30 -10.46 -10.10
CA PRO A 4 -20.04 -10.16 -10.78
C PRO A 4 -19.93 -8.64 -11.00
N ASN A 5 -18.79 -8.04 -10.66
CA ASN A 5 -18.54 -6.58 -10.66
C ASN A 5 -19.27 -5.72 -9.62
N SER A 6 -19.93 -6.30 -8.63
CA SER A 6 -20.41 -5.49 -7.49
C SER A 6 -19.24 -5.11 -6.57
N PHE A 7 -19.13 -3.81 -6.28
CA PHE A 7 -18.17 -3.25 -5.33
C PHE A 7 -18.88 -3.01 -3.99
N VAL A 8 -18.27 -3.47 -2.90
CA VAL A 8 -18.74 -3.17 -1.55
C VAL A 8 -17.99 -1.95 -1.05
N CYS A 9 -18.71 -0.87 -0.77
CA CYS A 9 -18.14 0.35 -0.21
C CYS A 9 -17.53 0.08 1.18
N ASN A 10 -16.43 0.76 1.49
CA ASN A 10 -15.76 0.68 2.78
C ASN A 10 -15.56 2.09 3.33
N ASP A 11 -15.81 2.25 4.61
CA ASP A 11 -15.51 3.49 5.33
C ASP A 11 -14.02 3.54 5.70
N CYS A 12 -13.49 4.75 5.83
CA CYS A 12 -12.09 5.00 6.20
C CYS A 12 -12.02 6.26 7.06
N ASP A 13 -11.46 6.14 8.26
CA ASP A 13 -11.28 7.26 9.20
C ASP A 13 -9.93 7.14 9.92
N LEU A 14 -8.90 7.74 9.35
CA LEU A 14 -7.57 7.74 9.96
C LEU A 14 -7.50 8.59 11.25
N GLY A 15 -8.50 9.45 11.51
CA GLY A 15 -8.60 10.26 12.73
C GLY A 15 -7.29 10.99 13.09
N GLU A 16 -6.94 10.97 14.37
CA GLU A 16 -5.66 11.49 14.90
C GLU A 16 -4.53 10.44 14.81
N THR A 17 -4.82 9.22 14.35
CA THR A 17 -3.83 8.15 14.28
C THR A 17 -3.09 8.17 12.95
N ASN A 18 -1.76 8.29 13.00
CA ASN A 18 -0.94 8.39 11.78
C ASN A 18 -0.65 7.03 11.11
N VAL A 19 -1.07 5.91 11.71
CA VAL A 19 -0.76 4.55 11.23
C VAL A 19 -1.92 3.60 11.44
N TRP A 20 -2.31 2.90 10.38
CA TRP A 20 -3.29 1.81 10.40
C TRP A 20 -2.65 0.48 10.00
N ILE A 21 -2.97 -0.58 10.73
CA ILE A 21 -2.54 -1.95 10.41
C ILE A 21 -3.77 -2.73 9.94
N VAL A 22 -3.84 -3.00 8.63
CA VAL A 22 -4.95 -3.74 8.03
C VAL A 22 -4.56 -5.22 7.92
N THR A 23 -5.29 -6.08 8.62
CA THR A 23 -5.06 -7.54 8.62
C THR A 23 -6.24 -8.29 8.02
N GLY A 24 -6.05 -9.56 7.66
CA GLY A 24 -7.11 -10.41 7.12
C GLY A 24 -6.63 -11.40 6.05
N PRO A 25 -7.47 -12.36 5.65
CA PRO A 25 -7.11 -13.42 4.71
C PRO A 25 -6.67 -12.86 3.35
N ASN A 26 -5.82 -13.62 2.63
CA ASN A 26 -5.51 -13.33 1.24
C ASN A 26 -6.82 -13.29 0.44
N MET A 27 -6.91 -12.37 -0.52
CA MET A 27 -8.13 -12.07 -1.29
C MET A 27 -9.29 -11.42 -0.50
N GLY A 28 -9.10 -11.05 0.77
CA GLY A 28 -10.08 -10.30 1.56
C GLY A 28 -10.25 -8.82 1.18
N GLY A 29 -9.79 -8.38 0.01
CA GLY A 29 -9.95 -7.01 -0.46
C GLY A 29 -9.00 -5.95 0.15
N LYS A 30 -8.05 -6.34 0.99
CA LYS A 30 -7.10 -5.41 1.66
C LYS A 30 -6.38 -4.48 0.67
N SER A 31 -5.74 -5.05 -0.36
CA SER A 31 -5.03 -4.28 -1.40
C SER A 31 -5.97 -3.38 -2.20
N THR A 32 -7.24 -3.77 -2.34
CA THR A 32 -8.27 -2.97 -3.01
C THR A 32 -8.67 -1.78 -2.14
N PHE A 33 -8.91 -2.02 -0.85
CA PHE A 33 -9.20 -0.98 0.15
C PHE A 33 -8.09 0.07 0.22
N LEU A 34 -6.84 -0.39 0.32
CA LEU A 34 -5.66 0.46 0.34
C LEU A 34 -5.53 1.33 -0.93
N ARG A 35 -5.73 0.74 -2.12
CA ARG A 35 -5.72 1.47 -3.40
C ARG A 35 -6.87 2.47 -3.53
N GLN A 36 -8.07 2.09 -3.09
CA GLN A 36 -9.24 2.97 -3.12
C GLN A 36 -8.95 4.27 -2.36
N ASN A 37 -8.39 4.18 -1.15
CA ASN A 37 -8.06 5.36 -0.36
C ASN A 37 -7.00 6.26 -1.04
N ALA A 38 -5.95 5.67 -1.61
CA ALA A 38 -4.95 6.44 -2.36
C ALA A 38 -5.56 7.18 -3.56
N LEU A 39 -6.45 6.52 -4.32
CA LEU A 39 -7.14 7.14 -5.45
C LEU A 39 -8.08 8.27 -5.01
N ILE A 40 -8.81 8.10 -3.90
CA ILE A 40 -9.68 9.13 -3.32
C ILE A 40 -8.87 10.39 -2.98
N VAL A 41 -7.70 10.25 -2.35
CA VAL A 41 -6.81 11.37 -2.03
C VAL A 41 -6.36 12.10 -3.30
N ILE A 42 -5.93 11.36 -4.33
CA ILE A 42 -5.49 11.94 -5.60
C ILE A 42 -6.63 12.70 -6.30
N LEU A 43 -7.81 12.10 -6.37
CA LEU A 43 -8.98 12.72 -7.00
C LEU A 43 -9.39 14.02 -6.29
N ALA A 44 -9.42 14.00 -4.95
CA ALA A 44 -9.77 15.18 -4.16
C ALA A 44 -8.80 16.34 -4.42
N GLN A 45 -7.49 16.08 -4.42
CA GLN A 45 -6.48 17.11 -4.67
C GLN A 45 -6.36 17.54 -6.13
N ALA A 46 -6.82 16.71 -7.08
CA ALA A 46 -7.00 17.10 -8.47
C ALA A 46 -8.24 18.01 -8.68
N GLY A 47 -9.06 18.23 -7.65
CA GLY A 47 -10.29 19.01 -7.73
C GLY A 47 -11.48 18.24 -8.34
N SER A 48 -11.39 16.91 -8.41
CA SER A 48 -12.47 16.05 -8.87
C SER A 48 -13.42 15.67 -7.72
N PHE A 49 -14.67 15.37 -8.07
CA PHE A 49 -15.52 14.59 -7.18
C PHE A 49 -14.88 13.24 -6.87
N VAL A 50 -15.11 12.74 -5.65
CA VAL A 50 -14.61 11.45 -5.17
C VAL A 50 -15.74 10.43 -5.04
N PRO A 51 -15.48 9.13 -5.23
CA PRO A 51 -16.48 8.07 -5.11
C PRO A 51 -16.77 7.72 -3.64
N ALA A 52 -17.41 8.64 -2.91
CA ALA A 52 -17.83 8.46 -1.52
C ALA A 52 -19.16 9.18 -1.27
N GLN A 53 -19.93 8.73 -0.28
CA GLN A 53 -21.14 9.45 0.15
C GLN A 53 -20.78 10.77 0.85
N SER A 54 -19.68 10.77 1.60
CA SER A 54 -19.06 11.96 2.19
C SER A 54 -17.55 11.71 2.31
N ALA A 55 -16.74 12.76 2.22
CA ALA A 55 -15.30 12.66 2.36
C ALA A 55 -14.74 13.96 2.96
N MET A 56 -13.91 13.82 3.99
CA MET A 56 -13.10 14.90 4.55
C MET A 56 -11.64 14.50 4.40
N ILE A 57 -10.89 15.24 3.58
CA ILE A 57 -9.52 14.87 3.19
C ILE A 57 -8.63 16.08 3.43
N GLY A 58 -7.61 15.90 4.28
CA GLY A 58 -6.57 16.90 4.49
C GLY A 58 -5.67 17.04 3.26
N VAL A 59 -4.99 18.18 3.13
CA VAL A 59 -4.04 18.39 2.04
C VAL A 59 -2.80 17.54 2.28
N VAL A 60 -2.57 16.57 1.40
CA VAL A 60 -1.41 15.68 1.39
C VAL A 60 -0.34 16.28 0.47
N ASP A 61 0.92 16.24 0.89
CA ASP A 61 2.02 16.75 0.05
C ASP A 61 2.50 15.72 -0.99
N ARG A 62 2.48 14.43 -0.63
CA ARG A 62 2.88 13.31 -1.48
C ARG A 62 2.08 12.06 -1.15
N VAL A 63 1.73 11.29 -2.19
CA VAL A 63 1.15 9.96 -2.05
C VAL A 63 2.20 8.92 -2.41
N PHE A 64 2.51 8.03 -1.47
CA PHE A 64 3.38 6.88 -1.68
C PHE A 64 2.55 5.62 -1.68
N ALA A 65 2.82 4.73 -2.63
CA ALA A 65 2.15 3.45 -2.71
C ALA A 65 3.17 2.35 -3.00
N ARG A 66 3.32 1.41 -2.06
CA ARG A 66 3.96 0.13 -2.31
C ARG A 66 2.92 -0.95 -2.21
N ILE A 67 2.38 -1.36 -3.35
CA ILE A 67 1.43 -2.46 -3.45
C ILE A 67 2.08 -3.51 -4.33
N GLY A 68 2.16 -4.75 -3.85
CA GLY A 68 2.86 -5.84 -4.55
C GLY A 68 2.47 -5.91 -6.03
N ALA A 69 3.36 -5.47 -6.90
CA ALA A 69 3.31 -5.75 -8.33
C ALA A 69 4.18 -6.99 -8.54
N SER A 70 3.63 -8.01 -9.18
CA SER A 70 4.22 -9.35 -9.26
C SER A 70 5.57 -9.42 -9.98
N ASP A 71 6.02 -8.37 -10.67
CA ASP A 71 7.17 -8.48 -11.57
C ASP A 71 7.99 -7.20 -11.60
N ASN A 72 9.14 -7.24 -10.92
CA ASN A 72 10.30 -6.40 -11.26
C ASN A 72 11.54 -7.29 -11.18
N LEU A 73 11.83 -7.95 -12.30
CA LEU A 73 13.08 -8.68 -12.52
C LEU A 73 14.21 -7.66 -12.81
N VAL A 74 14.65 -6.94 -11.78
CA VAL A 74 15.90 -6.19 -11.85
C VAL A 74 17.03 -7.22 -11.86
N GLN A 75 17.73 -7.36 -12.99
CA GLN A 75 18.63 -8.48 -13.30
C GLN A 75 19.81 -8.71 -12.32
N HIS A 76 20.01 -7.83 -11.33
CA HIS A 76 21.10 -7.94 -10.35
C HIS A 76 20.68 -7.67 -8.90
N GLN A 77 19.38 -7.62 -8.60
CA GLN A 77 18.86 -7.35 -7.25
C GLN A 77 17.79 -8.37 -6.87
N SER A 78 17.73 -8.72 -5.58
CA SER A 78 16.69 -9.62 -5.10
C SER A 78 15.36 -8.93 -4.92
N THR A 79 14.25 -9.66 -5.08
CA THR A 79 12.91 -9.12 -4.81
C THR A 79 12.82 -8.52 -3.40
N PHE A 80 13.43 -9.17 -2.41
CA PHE A 80 13.51 -8.64 -1.04
C PHE A 80 14.36 -7.37 -0.93
N MET A 81 15.52 -7.32 -1.60
CA MET A 81 16.37 -6.12 -1.56
C MET A 81 15.69 -4.95 -2.26
N SER A 82 15.05 -5.18 -3.41
CA SER A 82 14.23 -4.18 -4.10
C SER A 82 13.07 -3.72 -3.23
N GLU A 83 12.42 -4.65 -2.50
CA GLU A 83 11.38 -4.34 -1.50
C GLU A 83 11.88 -3.39 -0.41
N MET A 84 13.06 -3.67 0.14
CA MET A 84 13.65 -2.85 1.20
C MET A 84 14.13 -1.50 0.68
N LEU A 85 14.70 -1.43 -0.53
CA LEU A 85 15.16 -0.16 -1.12
C LEU A 85 14.00 0.79 -1.41
N GLU A 86 12.90 0.30 -1.95
CA GLU A 86 11.71 1.14 -2.15
C GLU A 86 11.08 1.56 -0.81
N THR A 87 11.06 0.68 0.19
CA THR A 87 10.61 1.05 1.55
C THR A 87 11.48 2.14 2.15
N ALA A 88 12.81 2.02 2.02
CA ALA A 88 13.76 3.03 2.47
C ALA A 88 13.58 4.36 1.73
N PHE A 89 13.30 4.32 0.42
CA PHE A 89 12.99 5.51 -0.36
C PHE A 89 11.72 6.22 0.14
N ILE A 90 10.65 5.47 0.40
CA ILE A 90 9.41 6.03 0.97
C ILE A 90 9.70 6.70 2.31
N LEU A 91 10.42 6.01 3.22
CA LEU A 91 10.76 6.57 4.53
C LEU A 91 11.64 7.82 4.43
N ALA A 92 12.56 7.89 3.47
CA ALA A 92 13.45 9.03 3.29
C ALA A 92 12.76 10.26 2.69
N GLN A 93 11.65 10.08 1.97
CA GLN A 93 10.95 11.16 1.24
C GLN A 93 9.60 11.54 1.87
N ALA A 94 9.03 10.68 2.70
CA ALA A 94 7.79 10.95 3.39
C ALA A 94 7.95 12.07 4.42
N THR A 95 6.92 12.91 4.52
CA THR A 95 6.80 13.97 5.52
C THR A 95 5.64 13.65 6.47
N ASP A 96 5.42 14.52 7.45
CA ASP A 96 4.25 14.49 8.34
C ASP A 96 2.90 14.66 7.61
N LYS A 97 2.93 15.16 6.37
CA LYS A 97 1.75 15.35 5.51
C LYS A 97 1.65 14.35 4.37
N SER A 98 2.51 13.33 4.33
CA SER A 98 2.48 12.33 3.27
C SER A 98 1.48 11.23 3.57
N PHE A 99 0.76 10.78 2.54
CA PHE A 99 -0.15 9.64 2.63
C PHE A 99 0.55 8.41 2.08
N VAL A 100 0.81 7.43 2.95
CA VAL A 100 1.60 6.25 2.62
C VAL A 100 0.73 5.01 2.69
N VAL A 101 0.70 4.26 1.60
CA VAL A 101 0.01 2.98 1.49
C VAL A 101 1.04 1.89 1.25
N VAL A 102 1.03 0.89 2.12
CA VAL A 102 1.95 -0.24 2.07
C VAL A 102 1.16 -1.54 2.12
N ASP A 103 1.43 -2.42 1.18
CA ASP A 103 0.92 -3.78 1.15
C ASP A 103 2.08 -4.77 1.04
N GLU A 104 1.98 -5.88 1.79
CA GLU A 104 2.85 -7.05 1.67
C GLU A 104 4.37 -6.85 1.89
N ILE A 105 4.80 -5.93 2.77
CA ILE A 105 6.22 -5.84 3.13
C ILE A 105 6.71 -7.14 3.79
N GLY A 106 7.85 -7.67 3.33
CA GLY A 106 8.61 -8.72 4.00
C GLY A 106 8.15 -10.15 3.76
N LYS A 107 7.20 -10.39 2.83
CA LYS A 107 6.71 -11.74 2.49
C LYS A 107 7.81 -12.68 1.98
N ASN A 108 8.83 -12.16 1.32
CA ASN A 108 9.88 -12.95 0.66
C ASN A 108 11.16 -13.12 1.52
N SER A 109 11.12 -12.77 2.80
CA SER A 109 12.27 -12.82 3.72
C SER A 109 12.80 -14.25 3.95
N THR A 110 11.94 -15.27 3.96
CA THR A 110 12.32 -16.67 4.23
C THR A 110 13.13 -17.32 3.11
N LEU A 111 12.91 -16.97 1.84
CA LEU A 111 13.73 -17.45 0.70
C LEU A 111 15.19 -16.99 0.82
N TRP A 112 15.44 -15.80 1.38
CA TRP A 112 16.79 -15.28 1.61
C TRP A 112 17.48 -15.89 2.82
N VAL A 113 16.75 -16.03 3.93
CA VAL A 113 17.31 -16.61 5.17
C VAL A 113 17.63 -18.09 4.98
N ASN A 114 16.79 -18.86 4.28
CA ASN A 114 17.06 -20.28 4.03
C ASN A 114 18.24 -20.50 3.07
N ASN A 115 18.45 -19.65 2.06
CA ASN A 115 19.58 -19.81 1.13
C ASN A 115 20.95 -19.46 1.75
N ARG A 116 21.00 -18.87 2.95
CA ARG A 116 22.25 -18.76 3.72
C ARG A 116 22.50 -19.93 4.66
N ALA A 117 21.45 -20.67 5.04
CA ALA A 117 21.58 -21.80 5.97
C ALA A 117 22.12 -23.08 5.29
N SER A 118 22.24 -23.11 3.96
CA SER A 118 22.80 -24.24 3.21
C SER A 118 24.32 -24.16 2.98
N TYR A 119 24.99 -23.14 3.52
CA TYR A 119 26.45 -22.92 3.40
C TYR A 119 27.20 -23.07 4.73
N TYR A 120 26.59 -23.68 5.75
CA TYR A 120 27.22 -24.04 7.01
C TYR A 120 26.93 -25.49 7.38
#